data_AF-A0A1E7EZX8-F1
#
_entry.id   AF-A0A1E7EZX8-F1
#
_cell.length_a   1.000
_cell.length_b   1.000
_cell.length_c   1.000
_cell.angle_alpha   90.00
_cell.angle_beta   90.00
_cell.angle_gamma   90.00
#
_symmetry.space_group_name_H-M   'P 1'
#
loop_
_entity.id
_entity.type
_entity.pdbx_description
1 polymer ?
#
loop_
_entity_poly.entity_id
_entity_poly.type
_entity_poly.pdbx_seq_one_letter_code
_entity_poly.pdbx_strand_id
1 'polypeptide(L)'
;MFDTVNLKLFVSLGLGGVIAQSEWVFWEALGLIVGKLGIIAMSVHTIPNQIVMNVSTIPIAFGIALAVRMGISLPSSVRRTQYIAIIVTSISVILFGFVAILLYVFRSFFITIFVNNDDSGTDKAVYDLAEEIWPLVSFYNLNIALFGLLAGISSGLGKQWDLGVINVFWLWCFGMPIIYYTTIVKDNGSLNDAWFWMNISYIGINGTLILVFVCSDWYKIQDKILYQDDDDNENTDNKNGSIIVVQQQSNNVATSKPAMETTSLL
;
A
#
# COMPACT_ATOMS: atom_id res chain seq x y z
N MET A 1 -8.39 -2.15 -30.08
CA MET A 1 -7.25 -1.22 -30.21
C MET A 1 -6.93 -0.76 -28.81
N PHE A 2 -5.72 -1.01 -28.28
CA PHE A 2 -5.38 -0.66 -26.90
C PHE A 2 -5.47 0.86 -26.71
N ASP A 3 -6.24 1.29 -25.73
CA ASP A 3 -6.41 2.71 -25.44
C ASP A 3 -5.15 3.22 -24.72
N THR A 4 -4.27 3.88 -25.48
CA THR A 4 -2.94 4.28 -25.01
C THR A 4 -2.98 5.25 -23.83
N VAL A 5 -4.07 6.01 -23.67
CA VAL A 5 -4.28 6.95 -22.55
C VAL A 5 -4.54 6.17 -21.26
N ASN A 6 -5.48 5.22 -21.28
CA ASN A 6 -5.80 4.37 -20.14
C ASN A 6 -4.62 3.46 -19.76
N LEU A 7 -3.85 2.99 -20.75
CA LEU A 7 -2.62 2.24 -20.49
C LEU A 7 -1.56 3.10 -19.78
N LYS A 8 -1.36 4.36 -20.21
CA LYS A 8 -0.41 5.28 -19.57
C LYS A 8 -0.81 5.59 -18.13
N LEU A 9 -2.10 5.81 -17.87
CA LEU A 9 -2.62 6.03 -16.52
C LEU A 9 -2.40 4.79 -15.64
N PHE A 10 -2.75 3.60 -16.15
CA PHE A 10 -2.53 2.33 -15.45
C PHE A 10 -1.06 2.11 -15.07
N VAL A 11 -0.14 2.32 -16.02
CA VAL A 11 1.30 2.17 -15.78
C VAL A 11 1.80 3.20 -14.76
N SER A 12 1.33 4.46 -14.85
CA SER A 12 1.72 5.50 -13.91
C SER A 12 1.27 5.20 -12.48
N LEU A 13 0.00 4.81 -12.28
CA LEU A 13 -0.52 4.40 -10.97
C LEU A 13 0.23 3.18 -10.44
N GLY A 14 0.37 2.15 -11.29
CA GLY A 14 1.09 0.93 -10.95
C GLY A 14 2.54 1.19 -10.50
N LEU A 15 3.24 2.12 -11.15
CA LEU A 15 4.61 2.50 -10.75
C LEU A 15 4.62 3.16 -9.36
N GLY A 16 3.66 4.03 -9.07
CA GLY A 16 3.49 4.58 -7.71
C GLY A 16 3.26 3.48 -6.67
N GLY A 17 2.46 2.47 -7.01
CA GLY A 17 2.25 1.28 -6.17
C GLY A 17 3.53 0.46 -5.96
N VAL A 18 4.34 0.24 -7.00
CA VAL A 18 5.65 -0.46 -6.88
C VAL A 18 6.59 0.31 -5.96
N ILE A 19 6.63 1.65 -6.06
CA ILE A 19 7.44 2.48 -5.17
C ILE A 19 6.92 2.40 -3.74
N ALA A 20 5.60 2.39 -3.54
CA ALA A 20 5.01 2.17 -2.22
C ALA A 20 5.43 0.80 -1.63
N GLN A 21 5.67 -0.20 -2.47
CA GLN A 21 6.15 -1.52 -2.02
C GLN A 21 7.63 -1.59 -1.63
N SER A 22 8.36 -0.47 -1.74
CA SER A 22 9.72 -0.35 -1.20
C SER A 22 9.81 -0.57 0.31
N GLU A 23 8.67 -0.56 1.01
CA GLU A 23 8.54 -0.97 2.41
C GLU A 23 9.11 -2.37 2.69
N TRP A 24 8.80 -3.36 1.83
CA TRP A 24 9.28 -4.72 2.03
C TRP A 24 10.79 -4.80 1.89
N VAL A 25 11.34 -4.07 0.95
CA VAL A 25 12.78 -3.99 0.74
C VAL A 25 13.47 -3.32 1.93
N PHE A 26 12.80 -2.34 2.57
CA PHE A 26 13.28 -1.72 3.81
C PHE A 26 13.36 -2.74 4.96
N TRP A 27 12.36 -3.61 5.11
CA TRP A 27 12.35 -4.68 6.11
C TRP A 27 13.50 -5.67 5.94
N GLU A 28 13.77 -6.10 4.70
CA GLU A 28 14.91 -6.97 4.41
C GLU A 28 16.24 -6.26 4.69
N ALA A 29 16.35 -4.99 4.34
CA ALA A 29 17.54 -4.19 4.63
C ALA A 29 17.76 -4.02 6.15
N LEU A 30 16.69 -3.83 6.92
CA LEU A 30 16.73 -3.80 8.39
C LEU A 30 17.22 -5.13 8.96
N GLY A 31 16.73 -6.26 8.43
CA GLY A 31 17.21 -7.59 8.80
C GLY A 31 18.72 -7.75 8.57
N LEU A 32 19.25 -7.24 7.45
CA LEU A 32 20.69 -7.24 7.19
C LEU A 32 21.48 -6.36 8.17
N ILE A 33 20.94 -5.22 8.59
CA ILE A 33 21.57 -4.36 9.61
C ILE A 33 21.59 -5.06 10.96
N VAL A 34 20.44 -5.62 11.39
CA VAL A 34 20.35 -6.36 12.65
C VAL A 34 21.25 -7.60 12.64
N GLY A 35 21.39 -8.27 11.50
CA GLY A 35 22.31 -9.38 11.33
C GLY A 35 23.77 -9.04 11.68
N LYS A 36 24.18 -7.78 11.53
CA LYS A 36 25.53 -7.33 11.92
C LYS A 36 25.72 -7.18 13.43
N LEU A 37 24.65 -7.07 14.21
CA LEU A 37 24.72 -7.06 15.69
C LEU A 37 25.08 -8.43 16.26
N GLY A 38 24.90 -9.50 15.48
CA GLY A 38 25.23 -10.87 15.85
C GLY A 38 24.02 -11.78 15.86
N ILE A 39 24.30 -13.07 16.13
CA ILE A 39 23.33 -14.15 15.98
C ILE A 39 22.15 -13.99 16.93
N ILE A 40 22.39 -13.57 18.18
CA ILE A 40 21.32 -13.39 19.19
C ILE A 40 20.33 -12.31 18.74
N ALA A 41 20.81 -11.13 18.36
CA ALA A 41 19.95 -10.03 17.91
C ALA A 41 19.14 -10.41 16.65
N MET A 42 19.77 -11.13 15.72
CA MET A 42 19.09 -11.61 14.52
C MET A 42 18.00 -12.64 14.85
N SER A 43 18.29 -13.61 15.71
CA SER A 43 17.31 -14.59 16.18
C SER A 43 16.15 -13.93 16.91
N VAL A 44 16.42 -12.89 17.70
CA VAL A 44 15.36 -12.12 18.37
C VAL A 44 14.53 -11.37 17.35
N HIS A 45 15.13 -10.76 16.32
CA HIS A 45 14.37 -9.98 15.32
C HIS A 45 13.45 -10.84 14.45
N THR A 46 13.84 -12.08 14.13
CA THR A 46 13.02 -12.96 13.29
C THR A 46 11.71 -13.39 13.97
N ILE A 47 11.67 -13.50 15.30
CA ILE A 47 10.48 -13.91 16.06
C ILE A 47 9.33 -12.89 15.90
N PRO A 48 9.50 -11.60 16.31
CA PRO A 48 8.53 -10.55 16.02
C PRO A 48 8.23 -10.40 14.54
N ASN A 49 9.24 -10.50 13.66
CA ASN A 49 9.03 -10.30 12.23
C ASN A 49 7.97 -11.27 11.69
N GLN A 50 8.06 -12.55 12.04
CA GLN A 50 7.07 -13.55 11.62
C GLN A 50 5.68 -13.31 12.22
N ILE A 51 5.60 -12.95 13.50
CA ILE A 51 4.32 -12.68 14.15
C ILE A 51 3.67 -11.43 13.54
N VAL A 52 4.44 -10.37 13.35
CA VAL A 52 3.98 -9.10 12.77
C VAL A 52 3.47 -9.33 11.36
N MET A 53 4.18 -10.07 10.50
CA MET A 53 3.71 -10.38 9.14
C MET A 53 2.35 -11.11 9.13
N ASN A 54 2.17 -12.07 10.04
CA ASN A 54 0.91 -12.81 10.15
C ASN A 54 -0.23 -11.90 10.64
N VAL A 55 0.02 -11.11 11.70
CA VAL A 55 -1.00 -10.25 12.29
C VAL A 55 -1.34 -9.06 11.37
N SER A 56 -0.35 -8.49 10.67
CA SER A 56 -0.52 -7.33 9.79
C SER A 56 -1.25 -7.65 8.49
N THR A 57 -1.39 -8.93 8.13
CA THR A 57 -2.16 -9.35 6.95
C THR A 57 -3.64 -8.95 7.07
N ILE A 58 -4.22 -9.03 8.26
CA ILE A 58 -5.62 -8.66 8.52
C ILE A 58 -5.88 -7.16 8.27
N PRO A 59 -5.14 -6.20 8.89
CA PRO A 59 -5.37 -4.78 8.62
C PRO A 59 -5.09 -4.39 7.17
N ILE A 60 -4.08 -4.98 6.54
CA ILE A 60 -3.80 -4.74 5.11
C ILE A 60 -4.99 -5.19 4.25
N ALA A 61 -5.61 -6.34 4.55
CA ALA A 61 -6.81 -6.80 3.87
C ALA A 61 -8.00 -5.83 4.04
N PHE A 62 -8.17 -5.26 5.24
CA PHE A 62 -9.16 -4.19 5.47
C PHE A 62 -8.86 -2.95 4.64
N GLY A 63 -7.59 -2.56 4.53
CA GLY A 63 -7.15 -1.46 3.65
C GLY A 63 -7.50 -1.71 2.19
N ILE A 64 -7.27 -2.92 1.67
CA ILE A 64 -7.63 -3.31 0.30
C ILE A 64 -9.15 -3.24 0.10
N ALA A 65 -9.93 -3.80 1.04
CA ALA A 65 -11.39 -3.76 0.98
C ALA A 65 -11.93 -2.31 1.01
N LEU A 66 -11.32 -1.46 1.83
CA LEU A 66 -11.62 -0.04 1.89
C LEU A 66 -11.30 0.66 0.56
N ALA A 67 -10.14 0.37 -0.05
CA ALA A 67 -9.76 0.93 -1.36
C ALA A 67 -10.81 0.61 -2.43
N VAL A 68 -11.24 -0.64 -2.53
CA VAL A 68 -12.29 -1.08 -3.48
C VAL A 68 -13.60 -0.34 -3.21
N ARG A 69 -14.02 -0.27 -1.95
CA ARG A 69 -15.27 0.42 -1.58
C ARG A 69 -15.22 1.91 -1.86
N MET A 70 -14.06 2.53 -1.66
CA MET A 70 -13.83 3.93 -1.97
C MET A 70 -13.86 4.19 -3.46
N GLY A 71 -13.19 3.37 -4.27
CA GLY A 71 -13.21 3.48 -5.74
C GLY A 71 -14.63 3.42 -6.32
N ILE A 72 -15.51 2.59 -5.75
CA ILE A 72 -16.92 2.49 -6.18
C ILE A 72 -17.76 3.69 -5.71
N SER A 73 -17.50 4.21 -4.50
CA SER A 73 -18.34 5.26 -3.91
C SER A 73 -17.92 6.68 -4.30
N LEU A 74 -16.64 6.90 -4.60
CA LEU A 74 -16.08 8.22 -4.85
C LEU A 74 -16.73 8.94 -6.06
N PRO A 75 -17.00 8.28 -7.20
CA PRO A 75 -17.71 8.91 -8.32
C PRO A 75 -19.14 9.31 -7.97
N SER A 76 -19.78 8.57 -7.04
CA SER A 76 -21.18 8.81 -6.66
C SER A 76 -21.36 9.90 -5.61
N SER A 77 -20.49 9.95 -4.59
CA SER A 77 -20.61 10.90 -3.49
C SER A 77 -19.33 10.94 -2.64
N VAL A 78 -18.58 12.03 -2.75
CA VAL A 78 -17.40 12.31 -1.91
C VAL A 78 -17.72 12.22 -0.42
N ARG A 79 -18.82 12.84 0.02
CA ARG A 79 -19.20 12.85 1.44
C ARG A 79 -19.43 11.45 1.98
N ARG A 80 -20.08 10.58 1.20
CA ARG A 80 -20.28 9.17 1.57
C ARG A 80 -18.96 8.44 1.69
N THR A 81 -18.05 8.64 0.74
CA THR A 81 -16.71 8.02 0.75
C THR A 81 -15.89 8.46 1.96
N GLN A 82 -15.93 9.74 2.32
CA GLN A 82 -15.27 10.26 3.53
C GLN A 82 -15.81 9.61 4.81
N TYR A 83 -17.13 9.48 4.95
CA TYR A 83 -17.71 8.80 6.11
C TYR A 83 -17.29 7.32 6.17
N ILE A 84 -17.27 6.62 5.04
CA ILE A 84 -16.82 5.23 4.99
C ILE A 84 -15.36 5.13 5.44
N ALA A 85 -14.47 5.99 4.93
CA ALA A 85 -13.07 6.01 5.32
C ALA A 85 -12.91 6.27 6.83
N ILE A 86 -13.56 7.30 7.37
CA ILE A 86 -13.47 7.64 8.80
C ILE A 86 -13.99 6.50 9.68
N ILE A 87 -15.17 5.94 9.37
CA ILE A 87 -15.79 4.89 10.18
C ILE A 87 -14.95 3.61 10.15
N VAL A 88 -14.55 3.16 8.95
CA VAL A 88 -13.75 1.94 8.80
C VAL A 88 -12.40 2.11 9.48
N THR A 89 -11.69 3.22 9.24
CA THR A 89 -10.40 3.47 9.91
C THR A 89 -10.56 3.55 11.43
N SER A 90 -11.59 4.21 11.96
CA SER A 90 -11.80 4.31 13.41
C SER A 90 -12.08 2.95 14.06
N ILE A 91 -12.96 2.14 13.46
CA ILE A 91 -13.27 0.79 13.96
C ILE A 91 -12.03 -0.10 13.87
N SER A 92 -11.30 -0.04 12.77
CA SER A 92 -10.08 -0.81 12.58
C SER A 92 -8.99 -0.41 13.58
N VAL A 93 -8.78 0.87 13.85
CA VAL A 93 -7.81 1.32 14.87
C VAL A 93 -8.17 0.79 16.26
N ILE A 94 -9.45 0.78 16.64
CA ILE A 94 -9.89 0.20 17.91
C ILE A 94 -9.60 -1.31 17.95
N LEU A 95 -9.97 -2.03 16.87
CA LEU A 95 -9.78 -3.47 16.77
C LEU A 95 -8.29 -3.85 16.81
N PHE A 96 -7.45 -3.20 16.01
CA PHE A 96 -6.02 -3.49 15.95
C PHE A 96 -5.27 -2.95 17.16
N GLY A 97 -5.76 -1.88 17.80
CA GLY A 97 -5.30 -1.45 19.11
C GLY A 97 -5.55 -2.52 20.18
N PHE A 98 -6.71 -3.16 20.17
CA PHE A 98 -6.99 -4.30 21.05
C PHE A 98 -6.06 -5.49 20.75
N VAL A 99 -5.82 -5.81 19.47
CA VAL A 99 -4.86 -6.87 19.09
C VAL A 99 -3.44 -6.54 19.56
N ALA A 100 -2.99 -5.29 19.43
CA ALA A 100 -1.68 -4.85 19.93
C ALA A 100 -1.57 -4.99 21.46
N ILE A 101 -2.64 -4.70 22.20
CA ILE A 101 -2.68 -4.92 23.65
C ILE A 101 -2.60 -6.42 23.97
N LEU A 102 -3.32 -7.28 23.24
CA LEU A 102 -3.22 -8.73 23.42
C LEU A 102 -1.81 -9.25 23.13
N LEU A 103 -1.16 -8.76 22.08
CA LEU A 103 0.23 -9.10 21.77
C LEU A 103 1.17 -8.72 22.92
N TYR A 104 0.95 -7.56 23.56
CA TYR A 104 1.74 -7.14 24.70
C TYR A 104 1.48 -7.98 25.96
N VAL A 105 0.21 -8.25 26.28
CA VAL A 105 -0.19 -9.02 27.48
C VAL A 105 0.27 -10.47 27.37
N PHE A 106 0.13 -11.08 26.20
CA PHE A 106 0.51 -12.47 25.95
C PHE A 106 1.94 -12.61 25.40
N ARG A 107 2.81 -11.60 25.58
CA ARG A 107 4.16 -11.61 25.02
C ARG A 107 4.96 -12.86 25.33
N SER A 108 4.92 -13.32 26.59
CA SER A 108 5.68 -14.48 27.03
C SER A 108 5.22 -15.74 26.30
N PHE A 109 3.91 -15.90 26.06
CA PHE A 109 3.36 -17.01 25.29
C PHE A 109 3.91 -16.99 23.86
N PHE A 110 3.85 -15.84 23.18
CA PHE A 110 4.34 -15.72 21.82
C PHE A 110 5.84 -15.96 21.69
N ILE A 111 6.66 -15.50 22.64
CA ILE A 111 8.11 -15.76 22.65
C ILE A 111 8.38 -17.25 22.87
N THR A 112 7.68 -17.89 23.82
CA THR A 112 7.87 -19.32 24.15
C THR A 112 7.48 -20.29 23.03
N ILE A 113 6.73 -19.84 22.02
CA ILE A 113 6.45 -20.66 20.82
C ILE A 113 7.74 -20.92 20.02
N PHE A 114 8.68 -19.98 20.03
CA PHE A 114 9.88 -20.02 19.20
C PHE A 114 11.15 -20.35 19.99
N VAL A 115 11.16 -20.07 21.29
CA VAL A 115 12.34 -20.22 22.16
C VAL A 115 11.93 -20.92 23.45
N ASN A 116 12.70 -21.93 23.86
CA ASN A 116 12.48 -22.60 25.13
C ASN A 116 13.01 -21.76 26.29
N ASN A 117 12.28 -21.74 27.41
CA ASN A 117 12.67 -21.04 28.63
C ASN A 117 13.62 -21.86 29.52
N ASP A 118 14.44 -22.75 28.94
CA ASP A 118 15.36 -23.56 29.72
C ASP A 118 16.55 -22.70 30.22
N ASP A 119 16.90 -22.88 31.49
CA ASP A 119 17.82 -22.01 32.25
C ASP A 119 19.30 -22.05 31.81
N SER A 120 19.62 -22.71 30.70
CA SER A 120 21.01 -22.86 30.24
C SER A 120 21.20 -22.59 28.74
N GLY A 121 21.92 -21.51 28.41
CA GLY A 121 22.49 -21.29 27.08
C GLY A 121 22.01 -20.04 26.35
N THR A 122 22.20 -20.04 25.02
CA THR A 122 21.88 -18.94 24.10
C THR A 122 20.38 -18.61 24.07
N ASP A 123 19.52 -19.58 24.34
CA ASP A 123 18.07 -19.45 24.27
C ASP A 123 17.53 -18.48 25.33
N LYS A 124 18.09 -18.50 26.55
CA LYS A 124 17.74 -17.54 27.60
C LYS A 124 18.07 -16.10 27.19
N ALA A 125 19.22 -15.88 26.54
CA ALA A 125 19.62 -14.55 26.08
C ALA A 125 18.70 -14.03 24.95
N VAL A 126 18.22 -14.93 24.08
CA VAL A 126 17.21 -14.61 23.06
C VAL A 126 15.87 -14.30 23.72
N TYR A 127 15.46 -15.08 24.72
CA TYR A 127 14.22 -14.82 25.46
C TYR A 127 14.22 -13.45 26.15
N ASP A 128 15.25 -13.17 26.95
CA ASP A 128 15.36 -11.94 27.74
C ASP A 128 15.35 -10.71 26.82
N LEU A 129 16.10 -10.74 25.71
CA LEU A 129 16.14 -9.65 24.74
C LEU A 129 14.84 -9.54 23.93
N ALA A 130 14.18 -10.67 23.59
CA ALA A 130 12.88 -10.66 22.93
C ALA A 130 11.79 -10.04 23.82
N GLU A 131 11.82 -10.33 25.13
CA GLU A 131 10.90 -9.73 26.08
C GLU A 131 11.13 -8.22 26.20
N GLU A 132 12.38 -7.77 26.19
CA GLU A 132 12.75 -6.35 26.25
C GLU A 132 12.20 -5.55 25.06
N ILE A 133 12.30 -6.08 23.83
CA ILE A 133 11.86 -5.38 22.62
C ILE A 133 10.35 -5.48 22.37
N TRP A 134 9.67 -6.43 23.01
CA TRP A 134 8.26 -6.72 22.75
C TRP A 134 7.28 -5.55 22.87
N PRO A 135 7.45 -4.58 23.80
CA PRO A 135 6.62 -3.39 23.84
C PRO A 135 6.69 -2.60 22.52
N LEU A 136 7.88 -2.47 21.93
CA LEU A 136 8.08 -1.78 20.66
C LEU A 136 7.48 -2.56 19.49
N VAL A 137 7.52 -3.89 19.54
CA VAL A 137 6.86 -4.77 18.55
C VAL A 137 5.35 -4.59 18.60
N SER A 138 4.79 -4.56 19.80
CA SER A 138 3.34 -4.39 20.00
C SER A 138 2.89 -3.02 19.50
N PHE A 139 3.66 -1.98 19.79
CA PHE A 139 3.41 -0.64 19.26
C PHE A 139 3.57 -0.57 17.73
N TYR A 140 4.56 -1.26 17.19
CA TYR A 140 4.74 -1.38 15.75
C TYR A 140 3.54 -2.01 15.06
N ASN A 141 2.92 -3.02 15.67
CA ASN A 141 1.74 -3.68 15.14
C ASN A 141 0.58 -2.69 14.90
N LEU A 142 0.37 -1.75 15.82
CA LEU A 142 -0.61 -0.68 15.65
C LEU A 142 -0.22 0.27 14.48
N ASN A 143 1.05 0.62 14.38
CA ASN A 143 1.54 1.50 13.31
C ASN A 143 1.39 0.88 11.92
N ILE A 144 1.73 -0.40 11.74
CA ILE A 144 1.57 -1.09 10.46
C ILE A 144 0.08 -1.30 10.12
N ALA A 145 -0.76 -1.54 11.13
CA ALA A 145 -2.20 -1.63 10.92
C ALA A 145 -2.80 -0.32 10.39
N LEU A 146 -2.39 0.81 10.99
CA LEU A 146 -2.78 2.13 10.52
C LEU A 146 -2.24 2.41 9.11
N PHE A 147 -0.97 2.06 8.84
CA PHE A 147 -0.37 2.19 7.51
C PHE A 147 -1.16 1.43 6.45
N GLY A 148 -1.55 0.18 6.70
CA GLY A 148 -2.35 -0.62 5.76
C GLY A 148 -3.68 0.03 5.40
N LEU A 149 -4.36 0.63 6.38
CA LEU A 149 -5.61 1.37 6.15
C LEU A 149 -5.39 2.65 5.34
N LEU A 150 -4.37 3.44 5.69
CA LEU A 150 -4.02 4.68 5.00
C LEU A 150 -3.54 4.42 3.56
N ALA A 151 -2.78 3.35 3.34
CA ALA A 151 -2.40 2.88 2.01
C ALA A 151 -3.63 2.48 1.18
N GLY A 152 -4.62 1.86 1.82
CA GLY A 152 -5.94 1.58 1.24
C GLY A 152 -6.69 2.85 0.82
N ILE A 153 -6.75 3.86 1.69
CA ILE A 153 -7.35 5.17 1.38
C ILE A 153 -6.62 5.83 0.21
N SER A 154 -5.28 5.85 0.22
CA SER A 154 -4.47 6.41 -0.87
C SER A 154 -4.78 5.73 -2.20
N SER A 155 -4.86 4.39 -2.19
CA SER A 155 -5.21 3.59 -3.37
C SER A 155 -6.63 3.88 -3.85
N GLY A 156 -7.60 4.01 -2.93
CA GLY A 156 -8.98 4.36 -3.26
C GLY A 156 -9.15 5.78 -3.83
N LEU A 157 -8.22 6.69 -3.53
CA LEU A 157 -8.18 8.06 -4.07
C LEU A 157 -7.30 8.20 -5.32
N GLY A 158 -6.62 7.13 -5.75
CA GLY A 158 -5.64 7.20 -6.85
C GLY A 158 -4.35 7.97 -6.52
N LYS A 159 -4.03 8.15 -5.23
CA LYS A 159 -2.86 8.91 -4.75
C LYS A 159 -1.65 8.02 -4.46
N GLN A 160 -1.48 6.93 -5.23
CA GLN A 160 -0.40 5.96 -5.04
C GLN A 160 1.00 6.57 -5.14
N TRP A 161 1.18 7.62 -5.94
CA TRP A 161 2.43 8.39 -6.00
C TRP A 161 2.74 9.11 -4.67
N ASP A 162 1.74 9.74 -4.04
CA ASP A 162 1.93 10.37 -2.74
C ASP A 162 2.33 9.32 -1.70
N LEU A 163 1.66 8.16 -1.70
CA LEU A 163 2.01 7.03 -0.84
C LEU A 163 3.46 6.58 -1.06
N GLY A 164 3.86 6.36 -2.32
CA GLY A 164 5.21 5.94 -2.67
C GLY A 164 6.28 6.94 -2.25
N VAL A 165 6.10 8.23 -2.54
CA VAL A 165 7.07 9.29 -2.20
C VAL A 165 7.21 9.46 -0.69
N ILE A 166 6.09 9.47 0.04
CA ILE A 166 6.10 9.57 1.51
C ILE A 166 6.81 8.37 2.12
N ASN A 167 6.55 7.17 1.59
CA ASN A 167 7.18 5.95 2.08
C ASN A 167 8.69 5.97 1.84
N VAL A 168 9.12 6.35 0.62
CA VAL A 168 10.55 6.48 0.30
C VAL A 168 11.23 7.50 1.21
N PHE A 169 10.62 8.67 1.40
CA PHE A 169 11.20 9.71 2.24
C PHE A 169 11.40 9.25 3.68
N TRP A 170 10.35 8.74 4.33
CA TRP A 170 10.42 8.38 5.74
C TRP A 170 11.22 7.11 6.00
N LEU A 171 11.15 6.09 5.13
CA LEU A 171 11.90 4.86 5.33
C LEU A 171 13.35 5.00 4.88
N TRP A 172 13.59 5.54 3.67
CA TRP A 172 14.92 5.49 3.07
C TRP A 172 15.74 6.75 3.29
N CYS A 173 15.13 7.94 3.29
CA CYS A 173 15.87 9.18 3.53
C CYS A 173 16.02 9.48 5.02
N PHE A 174 15.05 9.12 5.84
CA PHE A 174 15.05 9.37 7.29
C PHE A 174 15.37 8.10 8.11
N GLY A 175 14.57 7.04 7.97
CA GLY A 175 14.65 5.85 8.80
C GLY A 175 15.97 5.10 8.66
N MET A 176 16.34 4.68 7.44
CA MET A 176 17.53 3.85 7.19
C MET A 176 18.83 4.50 7.67
N PRO A 177 19.14 5.78 7.35
CA PRO A 177 20.38 6.41 7.80
C PRO A 177 20.45 6.50 9.32
N ILE A 178 19.34 6.83 9.98
CA ILE A 178 19.29 6.95 11.44
C ILE A 178 19.44 5.57 12.09
N ILE A 179 18.67 4.57 11.63
CA ILE A 179 18.76 3.19 12.14
C ILE A 179 20.18 2.65 11.97
N TYR A 180 20.79 2.86 10.80
CA TYR A 180 22.17 2.42 10.56
C TYR A 180 23.14 3.12 11.50
N TYR A 181 23.01 4.44 11.67
CA TYR A 181 23.86 5.21 12.58
C TYR A 181 23.70 4.76 14.03
N THR A 182 22.48 4.64 14.55
CA THR A 182 22.24 4.31 15.96
C THR A 182 22.54 2.86 16.29
N THR A 183 22.34 1.95 15.34
CA THR A 183 22.52 0.52 15.56
C THR A 183 23.95 0.05 15.32
N ILE A 184 24.67 0.65 14.35
CA ILE A 184 26.00 0.17 13.93
C ILE A 184 27.13 1.15 14.25
N VAL A 185 26.90 2.45 14.05
CA VAL A 185 27.99 3.46 14.12
C VAL A 185 28.16 3.99 15.55
N LYS A 186 27.08 4.13 16.29
CA LYS A 186 27.09 4.60 17.68
C LYS A 186 27.60 3.49 18.60
N ASP A 187 28.52 3.84 19.49
CA ASP A 187 28.97 2.92 20.55
C ASP A 187 27.77 2.49 21.41
N ASN A 188 27.62 1.18 21.62
CA ASN A 188 26.47 0.51 22.26
C ASN A 188 25.16 0.46 21.45
N GLY A 189 25.23 0.48 20.12
CA GLY A 189 24.04 0.25 19.29
C GLY A 189 23.33 -1.06 19.65
N SER A 190 22.00 -0.99 19.78
CA SER A 190 21.17 -2.09 20.25
C SER A 190 20.06 -2.43 19.26
N LEU A 191 19.50 -3.64 19.39
CA LEU A 191 18.29 -4.02 18.65
C LEU A 191 17.11 -3.11 19.02
N ASN A 192 17.07 -2.61 20.26
CA ASN A 192 16.05 -1.71 20.75
C ASN A 192 16.03 -0.39 19.96
N ASP A 193 17.21 0.19 19.67
CA ASP A 193 17.34 1.40 18.86
C ASP A 193 16.76 1.20 17.45
N ALA A 194 17.04 0.06 16.83
CA ALA A 194 16.53 -0.26 15.49
C ALA A 194 15.00 -0.29 15.47
N TRP A 195 14.38 -0.98 16.44
CA TRP A 195 12.92 -1.03 16.58
C TRP A 195 12.30 0.31 16.93
N PHE A 196 12.97 1.12 17.75
CA PHE A 196 12.50 2.44 18.13
C PHE A 196 12.44 3.38 16.91
N TRP A 197 13.54 3.52 16.17
CA TRP A 197 13.59 4.42 15.01
C TRP A 197 12.74 3.94 13.84
N MET A 198 12.59 2.63 13.68
CA MET A 198 11.61 2.07 12.74
C MET A 198 10.19 2.53 13.10
N ASN A 199 9.77 2.41 14.35
CA ASN A 199 8.45 2.89 14.80
C ASN A 199 8.25 4.38 14.52
N ILE A 200 9.25 5.22 14.81
CA ILE A 200 9.18 6.67 14.52
C ILE A 200 9.00 6.94 13.02
N SER A 201 9.68 6.18 12.17
CA SER A 201 9.55 6.32 10.70
C SER A 201 8.13 6.01 10.24
N TYR A 202 7.52 4.94 10.77
CA TYR A 202 6.12 4.61 10.46
C TYR A 202 5.11 5.60 11.03
N ILE A 203 5.35 6.16 12.21
CA ILE A 203 4.54 7.27 12.74
C ILE A 203 4.61 8.47 11.78
N GLY A 204 5.81 8.79 11.27
CA GLY A 204 6.02 9.85 10.29
C GLY A 204 5.22 9.63 9.00
N ILE A 205 5.24 8.41 8.46
CA ILE A 205 4.45 8.01 7.29
C ILE A 205 2.96 8.20 7.58
N ASN A 206 2.48 7.60 8.66
CA ASN A 206 1.06 7.63 9.04
C ASN A 206 0.58 9.08 9.24
N GLY A 207 1.34 9.89 9.97
CA GLY A 207 1.02 11.31 10.20
C GLY A 207 1.00 12.12 8.90
N THR A 208 1.97 11.89 8.01
CA THR A 208 2.04 12.59 6.72
C THR A 208 0.90 12.19 5.79
N LEU A 209 0.54 10.90 5.74
CA LEU A 209 -0.60 10.42 4.95
C LEU A 209 -1.92 11.00 5.47
N ILE A 210 -2.12 11.01 6.79
CA ILE A 210 -3.30 11.65 7.40
C ILE A 210 -3.36 13.13 7.01
N LEU A 211 -2.25 13.85 7.12
CA LEU A 211 -2.17 15.25 6.71
C LEU A 211 -2.53 15.43 5.23
N VAL A 212 -1.97 14.60 4.35
CA VAL A 212 -2.29 14.62 2.92
C VAL A 212 -3.77 14.38 2.67
N PHE A 213 -4.41 13.45 3.38
CA PHE A 213 -5.84 13.16 3.19
C PHE A 213 -6.75 14.27 3.71
N VAL A 214 -6.38 14.92 4.82
CA VAL A 214 -7.10 16.07 5.38
C VAL A 214 -6.94 17.31 4.50
N CYS A 215 -5.76 17.54 3.93
CA CYS A 215 -5.50 18.68 3.04
C CYS A 215 -5.94 18.44 1.59
N SER A 216 -6.21 17.19 1.20
CA SER A 216 -6.68 16.87 -0.15
C SER A 216 -8.12 17.29 -0.33
N ASP A 217 -8.42 17.85 -1.50
CA ASP A 217 -9.78 18.16 -1.92
C ASP A 217 -10.36 16.97 -2.70
N TRP A 218 -11.23 16.21 -2.04
CA TRP A 218 -11.80 14.98 -2.59
C TRP A 218 -12.80 15.28 -3.71
N TYR A 219 -13.41 16.47 -3.72
CA TYR A 219 -14.30 16.90 -4.80
C TYR A 219 -13.54 17.12 -6.10
N LYS A 220 -12.36 17.77 -6.02
CA LYS A 220 -11.49 17.89 -7.20
C LYS A 220 -11.02 16.55 -7.75
N ILE A 221 -10.86 15.54 -6.89
CA ILE A 221 -10.51 14.18 -7.33
C ILE A 221 -11.71 13.53 -8.03
N GLN A 222 -12.91 13.65 -7.47
CA GLN A 222 -14.14 13.18 -8.10
C GLN A 222 -14.37 13.84 -9.47
N ASP A 223 -14.24 15.16 -9.55
CA ASP A 223 -14.42 15.91 -10.80
C ASP A 223 -13.47 15.40 -11.88
N LYS A 224 -12.19 15.20 -11.56
CA LYS A 224 -11.21 14.64 -12.51
C LYS A 224 -11.61 13.26 -13.03
N ILE A 225 -12.18 12.41 -12.17
CA ILE A 225 -12.64 11.08 -12.56
C ILE A 225 -13.83 11.20 -13.53
N LEU A 226 -14.81 12.04 -13.20
CA LEU A 226 -16.00 12.24 -14.02
C LEU A 226 -15.68 12.87 -15.38
N TYR A 227 -14.82 13.89 -15.41
CA TYR A 227 -14.37 14.51 -16.66
C TYR A 227 -13.65 13.51 -17.56
N GLN A 228 -12.88 12.60 -16.98
CA GLN A 228 -12.13 11.61 -17.75
C GLN A 228 -13.03 10.49 -18.30
N ASP A 229 -14.07 10.10 -17.56
CA ASP A 229 -15.11 9.18 -18.06
C ASP A 229 -15.92 9.82 -19.21
N ASP A 230 -16.25 11.12 -19.12
CA ASP A 230 -16.97 11.85 -20.17
C ASP A 230 -16.15 11.97 -21.47
N ASP A 231 -14.86 12.32 -21.37
CA ASP A 231 -13.94 12.38 -22.53
C ASP A 231 -13.79 11.01 -23.21
N ASP A 232 -13.73 9.92 -22.45
CA ASP A 232 -13.63 8.56 -22.99
C ASP A 232 -14.94 8.15 -23.70
N ASN A 233 -16.09 8.55 -23.17
CA ASN A 233 -17.40 8.32 -23.80
C ASN A 233 -17.55 9.12 -25.11
N GLU A 234 -17.21 10.41 -25.12
CA GLU A 234 -17.28 11.24 -26.34
C GLU A 234 -16.33 10.73 -27.44
N ASN A 235 -15.11 10.29 -27.07
CA ASN A 235 -14.18 9.71 -28.03
C ASN A 235 -14.67 8.36 -28.59
N THR A 236 -15.38 7.57 -27.78
CA THR A 236 -15.96 6.29 -28.20
C THR A 236 -17.15 6.50 -29.14
N ASP A 237 -18.03 7.46 -28.82
CA ASP A 237 -19.16 7.83 -29.67
C ASP A 237 -18.69 8.45 -30.99
N ASN A 238 -17.68 9.31 -30.97
CA ASN A 238 -17.08 9.84 -32.20
C ASN A 238 -16.44 8.75 -33.07
N LYS A 239 -15.76 7.76 -32.47
CA LYS A 239 -15.24 6.59 -33.21
C LYS A 239 -16.36 5.76 -33.81
N ASN A 240 -17.42 5.48 -33.06
CA ASN A 240 -18.57 4.72 -33.54
C ASN A 240 -19.30 5.46 -34.67
N GLY A 241 -19.52 6.77 -34.54
CA GLY A 241 -20.08 7.62 -35.60
C GLY A 241 -19.21 7.62 -36.86
N SER A 242 -17.89 7.71 -36.71
CA SER A 242 -16.93 7.64 -37.81
C SER A 242 -16.99 6.29 -38.54
N ILE A 243 -17.07 5.17 -37.79
CA ILE A 243 -17.19 3.82 -38.36
C ILE A 243 -18.50 3.69 -39.14
N ILE A 244 -19.62 4.17 -38.59
CA ILE A 244 -20.92 4.16 -39.26
C ILE A 244 -20.87 4.95 -40.57
N VAL A 245 -20.29 6.15 -40.56
CA VAL A 245 -20.15 6.98 -41.78
C VAL A 245 -19.29 6.30 -42.83
N VAL A 246 -18.17 5.69 -42.44
CA VAL A 246 -17.29 4.94 -43.37
C VAL A 246 -18.01 3.72 -43.96
N GLN A 247 -18.79 3.01 -43.16
CA GLN A 247 -19.54 1.82 -43.59
C GLN A 247 -20.73 2.18 -44.48
N GLN A 248 -21.35 3.35 -44.25
CA GLN A 248 -22.42 3.89 -45.09
C GLN A 248 -21.87 4.42 -46.43
N GLN A 249 -20.68 5.03 -46.43
CA GLN A 249 -19.96 5.38 -47.66
C GLN A 249 -19.53 4.13 -48.44
N SER A 250 -19.02 3.07 -47.79
CA SER A 250 -18.67 1.83 -48.50
C SER A 250 -19.89 1.13 -49.10
N ASN A 251 -21.02 1.13 -48.39
CA ASN A 251 -22.27 0.55 -48.91
C ASN A 251 -22.86 1.35 -50.08
N ASN A 252 -22.79 2.69 -50.05
CA ASN A 252 -23.23 3.53 -51.15
C ASN A 252 -22.34 3.38 -52.40
N VAL A 253 -21.04 3.13 -52.24
CA VAL A 253 -20.13 2.84 -53.35
C VAL A 253 -20.36 1.43 -53.93
N ALA A 254 -20.78 0.47 -53.11
CA ALA A 254 -21.12 -0.88 -53.56
C ALA A 254 -22.45 -0.93 -54.35
N THR A 255 -23.43 -0.10 -53.99
CA THR A 255 -24.74 -0.02 -54.68
C THR A 255 -24.74 0.89 -55.91
N SER A 256 -23.73 1.74 -56.09
CA SER A 256 -23.61 2.61 -57.27
C SER A 256 -22.88 1.99 -58.47
N LYS A 257 -22.51 0.70 -58.42
CA LYS A 257 -22.00 0.00 -59.63
C LYS A 257 -23.17 -0.28 -60.57
N PRO A 258 -23.20 0.30 -61.78
CA PRO A 258 -24.26 0.01 -62.74
C PRO A 258 -24.17 -1.45 -63.15
N ALA A 259 -25.31 -2.14 -63.20
CA ALA A 259 -25.44 -3.46 -63.80
C ALA A 259 -24.97 -3.37 -65.26
N MET A 260 -23.73 -3.76 -65.51
CA MET A 260 -23.18 -3.81 -66.86
C MET A 260 -23.80 -5.03 -67.52
N GLU A 261 -24.79 -4.76 -68.39
CA GLU A 261 -25.43 -5.73 -69.27
C GLU A 261 -24.38 -6.63 -69.91
N THR A 262 -24.49 -7.93 -69.68
CA THR A 262 -23.81 -8.96 -70.47
C THR A 262 -24.44 -8.98 -71.86
N THR A 263 -23.99 -8.08 -72.72
CA THR A 263 -24.19 -8.21 -74.17
C THR A 263 -23.24 -9.28 -74.68
N SER A 264 -23.85 -10.32 -75.26
CA SER A 264 -23.27 -11.32 -76.14
C SER A 264 -22.14 -10.80 -77.05
N LEU A 265 -21.10 -11.60 -77.27
CA LEU A 265 -20.66 -12.07 -78.59
C LEU A 265 -19.37 -12.91 -78.53
N LEU A 266 -19.46 -14.07 -79.20
CA LEU A 266 -18.44 -14.96 -79.78
C LEU A 266 -17.57 -15.80 -78.84
#